data_AF-A0A815BLH0-F1
#
_entry.id   AF-A0A815BLH0-F1
#
_cell.length_a   1.000
_cell.length_b   1.000
_cell.length_c   1.000
_cell.angle_alpha   90.00
_cell.angle_beta   90.00
_cell.angle_gamma   90.00
#
_symmetry.space_group_name_H-M   'P 1'
#
loop_
_entity.id
_entity.type
_entity.pdbx_description
1 polymer ?
#
loop_
_entity_poly.entity_id
_entity_poly.type
_entity_poly.pdbx_seq_one_letter_code
_entity_poly.pdbx_strand_id
1 'polypeptide(L)'
;MDAGQTDWSHEKNPLFWNEVARLDIEHNLKRRENTRTARNVIFFLGDGMGTSTITAGRIRKGRVLGQSGEDFITEMEQFSHLGLAKTTLRYCTDHQTADSAATATACFCGVKAPLGTVGLDGRASRKNCLSSHDTQVESILDWAQKLGKHHRFACIPKFQHDFDA
;
A
#
# COMPACT_ATOMS: atom_id res chain seq x y z
N MET A 1 -15.02 -3.65 34.11
CA MET A 1 -15.39 -2.65 33.08
C MET A 1 -15.85 -3.46 31.88
N ASP A 2 -17.17 -3.68 31.79
CA ASP A 2 -17.77 -4.59 30.83
C ASP A 2 -17.54 -4.09 29.40
N ALA A 3 -17.03 -4.98 28.56
CA ALA A 3 -17.04 -4.80 27.12
C ALA A 3 -18.51 -4.72 26.69
N GLY A 4 -18.93 -3.55 26.22
CA GLY A 4 -20.29 -3.30 25.74
C GLY A 4 -20.74 -4.42 24.81
N GLN A 5 -21.80 -5.11 25.20
CA GLN A 5 -22.37 -6.23 24.47
C GLN A 5 -23.02 -5.68 23.20
N THR A 6 -22.32 -5.78 22.06
CA THR A 6 -22.87 -5.45 20.75
C THR A 6 -24.05 -6.37 20.46
N ASP A 7 -25.24 -5.79 20.27
CA ASP A 7 -26.44 -6.53 19.92
C ASP A 7 -26.46 -6.83 18.41
N TRP A 8 -26.21 -8.09 18.06
CA TRP A 8 -26.17 -8.61 16.69
C TRP A 8 -27.53 -9.13 16.19
N SER A 9 -28.62 -8.86 16.92
CA SER A 9 -29.96 -9.39 16.61
C SER A 9 -30.46 -9.01 15.21
N HIS A 10 -30.12 -7.81 14.75
CA HIS A 10 -30.55 -7.25 13.48
C HIS A 10 -29.84 -7.89 12.27
N GLU A 11 -28.59 -8.31 12.40
CA GLU A 11 -27.83 -8.99 11.32
C GLU A 11 -28.36 -10.39 10.99
N LYS A 12 -29.10 -11.01 11.92
CA LYS A 12 -29.76 -12.29 11.67
C LYS A 12 -30.88 -12.16 10.63
N ASN A 13 -31.38 -10.94 10.39
CA ASN A 13 -32.43 -10.68 9.41
C ASN A 13 -31.82 -10.50 8.01
N PRO A 14 -32.20 -11.31 7.00
CA PRO A 14 -31.69 -11.16 5.64
C PRO A 14 -32.01 -9.80 5.00
N LEU A 15 -33.07 -9.11 5.45
CA LEU A 15 -33.41 -7.77 4.96
C LEU A 15 -32.32 -6.74 5.27
N PHE A 16 -31.60 -6.90 6.38
CA PHE A 16 -30.48 -6.04 6.73
C PHE A 16 -29.39 -6.11 5.65
N TRP A 17 -28.94 -7.31 5.30
CA TRP A 17 -27.90 -7.52 4.29
C TRP A 17 -28.32 -7.08 2.89
N ASN A 18 -29.59 -7.29 2.53
CA ASN A 18 -30.12 -6.81 1.25
C ASN A 18 -30.11 -5.28 1.15
N GLU A 19 -30.44 -4.60 2.25
CA GLU A 19 -30.44 -3.14 2.29
C GLU A 19 -29.02 -2.57 2.24
N VAL A 20 -28.07 -3.17 2.98
CA VAL A 20 -26.65 -2.80 2.89
C VAL A 20 -26.14 -2.94 1.45
N ALA A 21 -26.41 -4.08 0.81
CA ALA A 21 -26.00 -4.32 -0.58
C ALA A 21 -26.65 -3.32 -1.56
N ARG A 22 -27.93 -2.98 -1.38
CA ARG A 22 -28.64 -2.00 -2.20
C ARG A 22 -27.98 -0.63 -2.09
N LEU A 23 -27.68 -0.18 -0.87
CA LEU A 23 -27.05 1.11 -0.61
C LEU A 23 -25.64 1.18 -1.22
N ASP A 24 -24.85 0.10 -1.11
CA ASP A 24 -23.52 0.02 -1.71
C ASP A 24 -23.56 0.08 -3.24
N ILE A 25 -24.50 -0.60 -3.88
CA ILE A 25 -24.69 -0.54 -5.33
C ILE A 25 -25.09 0.88 -5.75
N GLU A 26 -26.05 1.50 -5.07
CA GLU A 26 -26.47 2.87 -5.36
C GLU A 26 -25.35 3.89 -5.17
N HIS A 27 -24.51 3.69 -4.15
CA HIS A 27 -23.32 4.50 -3.94
C HIS A 27 -22.33 4.36 -5.11
N ASN A 28 -22.04 3.13 -5.52
CA ASN A 28 -21.11 2.85 -6.61
C ASN A 28 -21.62 3.37 -7.97
N LEU A 29 -22.93 3.32 -8.23
CA LEU A 29 -23.53 3.85 -9.46
C LEU A 29 -23.43 5.38 -9.58
N LYS A 30 -23.40 6.10 -8.45
CA LYS A 30 -23.26 7.57 -8.44
C LYS A 30 -21.83 8.04 -8.71
N ARG A 31 -20.87 7.12 -8.69
CA ARG A 31 -19.45 7.44 -8.84
C ARG A 31 -19.14 7.97 -10.24
N ARG A 32 -18.28 8.99 -10.29
CA ARG A 32 -17.75 9.56 -11.54
C ARG A 32 -16.23 9.47 -11.54
N GLU A 33 -15.67 9.04 -12.65
CA GLU A 33 -14.21 8.99 -12.82
C GLU A 33 -13.64 10.41 -12.94
N ASN A 34 -12.54 10.65 -12.24
CA ASN A 34 -11.79 11.90 -12.37
C ASN A 34 -10.70 11.73 -13.43
N THR A 35 -10.95 12.27 -14.63
CA THR A 35 -10.02 12.22 -15.76
C THR A 35 -9.04 13.40 -15.83
N ARG A 36 -9.06 14.29 -14.83
CA ARG A 36 -8.17 15.46 -14.78
C ARG A 36 -6.75 15.05 -14.38
N THR A 37 -5.75 15.78 -14.87
CA THR A 37 -4.36 15.61 -14.46
C THR A 37 -4.18 15.93 -12.97
N ALA A 38 -3.58 15.01 -12.22
CA ALA A 38 -3.29 15.20 -10.81
C ALA A 38 -2.25 16.31 -10.60
N ARG A 39 -2.56 17.28 -9.73
CA ARG A 39 -1.61 18.34 -9.34
C ARG A 39 -0.61 17.84 -8.29
N ASN A 40 -1.10 17.02 -7.37
CA ASN A 40 -0.38 16.48 -6.23
C ASN A 40 -0.52 14.95 -6.22
N VAL A 41 0.54 14.26 -5.82
CA VAL A 41 0.55 12.81 -5.61
C VAL A 41 0.94 12.55 -4.18
N ILE A 42 0.13 11.78 -3.45
CA ILE A 42 0.41 11.32 -2.10
C ILE A 42 0.48 9.80 -2.17
N PHE A 43 1.58 9.23 -1.70
CA PHE A 43 1.81 7.79 -1.74
C PHE A 43 2.05 7.29 -0.32
N PHE A 44 1.12 6.50 0.20
CA PHE A 44 1.22 5.86 1.50
C PHE A 44 1.75 4.44 1.31
N LEU A 45 2.89 4.12 1.91
CA LEU A 45 3.50 2.80 1.87
C LEU A 45 3.47 2.20 3.29
N GLY A 46 2.67 1.15 3.47
CA GLY A 46 2.69 0.34 4.68
C GLY A 46 3.62 -0.85 4.51
N ASP A 47 4.84 -0.76 5.02
CA ASP A 47 5.78 -1.89 4.99
C ASP A 47 5.23 -3.07 5.81
N GLY A 48 5.23 -4.27 5.23
CA GLY A 48 4.62 -5.47 5.81
C GLY A 48 3.09 -5.43 5.94
N MET A 49 2.41 -4.44 5.36
CA MET A 49 0.95 -4.28 5.48
C MET A 49 0.20 -5.11 4.43
N GLY A 50 0.22 -6.43 4.59
CA GLY A 50 -0.58 -7.37 3.79
C GLY A 50 -2.07 -7.33 4.12
N THR A 51 -2.88 -8.10 3.40
CA THR A 51 -4.35 -8.16 3.60
C THR A 51 -4.74 -8.60 5.01
N SER A 52 -4.04 -9.58 5.58
CA SER A 52 -4.23 -10.03 6.96
C SER A 52 -3.94 -8.92 7.98
N THR A 53 -2.88 -8.15 7.76
CA THR A 53 -2.50 -7.01 8.61
C THR A 53 -3.54 -5.90 8.54
N ILE A 54 -4.10 -5.63 7.36
CA ILE A 54 -5.17 -4.63 7.17
C ILE A 54 -6.42 -5.05 7.97
N THR A 55 -6.87 -6.30 7.84
CA THR A 55 -8.04 -6.81 8.57
C THR A 55 -7.82 -6.79 10.08
N ALA A 56 -6.66 -7.24 10.56
CA ALA A 56 -6.33 -7.19 11.99
C ALA A 56 -6.29 -5.75 12.52
N GLY A 57 -5.73 -4.82 11.74
CA GLY A 57 -5.70 -3.40 12.05
C GLY A 57 -7.10 -2.78 12.13
N ARG A 58 -7.99 -3.14 11.20
CA ARG A 58 -9.40 -2.73 11.18
C ARG A 58 -10.10 -3.12 12.48
N ILE A 59 -10.05 -4.41 12.84
CA ILE A 59 -10.68 -4.94 14.05
C ILE A 59 -10.15 -4.23 15.28
N ARG A 60 -8.83 -4.09 15.39
CA ARG A 60 -8.19 -3.41 16.52
C ARG A 60 -8.63 -1.95 16.61
N LYS A 61 -8.65 -1.21 15.49
CA LYS A 61 -9.03 0.20 15.46
C LYS A 61 -10.50 0.39 15.86
N GLY A 62 -11.41 -0.43 15.32
CA GLY A 62 -12.82 -0.36 15.71
C GLY A 62 -13.04 -0.66 17.20
N ARG A 63 -12.35 -1.66 17.76
CA ARG A 63 -12.40 -1.97 19.20
C ARG A 63 -11.89 -0.82 20.08
N VAL A 64 -10.79 -0.17 19.68
CA VAL A 64 -10.24 0.99 20.40
C VAL A 64 -11.20 2.17 20.40
N LEU A 65 -11.98 2.34 19.33
CA LEU A 65 -13.02 3.37 19.22
C LEU A 65 -14.36 2.97 19.85
N GLY A 66 -14.44 1.84 20.55
CA GLY A 66 -15.66 1.35 21.20
C GLY A 66 -16.72 0.79 20.24
N GLN A 67 -16.33 0.48 19.01
CA GLN A 67 -17.19 -0.15 18.00
C GLN A 67 -16.96 -1.68 17.94
N SER A 68 -17.76 -2.39 17.14
CA SER A 68 -17.70 -3.85 17.00
C SER A 68 -16.33 -4.37 16.55
N GLY A 69 -15.59 -3.57 15.78
CA GLY A 69 -14.29 -3.92 15.21
C GLY A 69 -14.40 -4.39 13.77
N GLU A 70 -15.21 -5.42 13.52
CA GLU A 70 -15.31 -6.07 12.21
C GLU A 70 -16.01 -5.21 11.16
N ASP A 71 -17.05 -4.49 11.56
CA ASP A 71 -17.83 -3.59 10.68
C ASP A 71 -17.18 -2.22 10.52
N PHE A 72 -16.09 -1.95 11.24
CA PHE A 72 -15.40 -0.68 11.13
C PHE A 72 -14.76 -0.57 9.75
N ILE A 73 -15.07 0.48 9.01
CA ILE A 73 -14.43 0.74 7.70
C ILE A 73 -13.26 1.69 7.92
N THR A 74 -12.04 1.24 7.62
CA THR A 74 -10.86 2.10 7.68
C THR A 74 -10.83 3.13 6.56
N GLU A 75 -10.10 4.22 6.73
CA GLU A 75 -9.95 5.28 5.73
C GLU A 75 -9.32 4.76 4.43
N MET A 76 -8.48 3.73 4.52
CA MET A 76 -7.90 3.04 3.36
C MET A 76 -8.95 2.27 2.57
N GLU A 77 -9.99 1.76 3.22
CA GLU A 77 -11.07 0.99 2.59
C GLU A 77 -12.15 1.88 1.98
N GLN A 78 -12.18 3.16 2.38
CA GLN A 78 -13.00 4.18 1.73
C GLN A 78 -12.44 4.61 0.36
N PHE A 79 -11.20 4.21 0.02
CA PHE A 79 -10.68 4.46 -1.31
C PHE A 79 -11.50 3.73 -2.36
N SER A 80 -11.94 4.50 -3.35
CA SER A 80 -12.86 4.02 -4.37
C SER A 80 -12.24 3.02 -5.35
N HIS A 81 -10.91 2.99 -5.48
CA HIS A 81 -10.19 2.03 -6.32
C HIS A 81 -9.36 1.09 -5.47
N LEU A 82 -9.50 -0.22 -5.72
CA LEU A 82 -8.67 -1.27 -5.15
C LEU A 82 -7.94 -1.99 -6.29
N GLY A 83 -6.65 -2.26 -6.11
CA GLY A 83 -5.84 -3.04 -7.03
C GLY A 83 -4.95 -4.01 -6.26
N LEU A 84 -4.68 -5.18 -6.86
CA LEU A 84 -3.75 -6.15 -6.31
C LEU A 84 -2.42 -6.06 -7.06
N ALA A 85 -1.35 -5.77 -6.32
CA ALA A 85 0.01 -5.74 -6.86
C ALA A 85 0.71 -7.08 -6.64
N LYS A 86 1.33 -7.61 -7.69
CA LYS A 86 2.20 -8.80 -7.59
C LYS A 86 3.59 -8.35 -7.13
N THR A 87 3.88 -8.55 -5.84
CA THR A 87 5.20 -8.32 -5.24
C THR A 87 6.22 -9.37 -5.61
N THR A 88 5.79 -10.48 -6.23
CA THR A 88 6.68 -11.53 -6.72
C THR A 88 7.47 -11.04 -7.95
N LEU A 89 8.79 -11.17 -7.88
CA LEU A 89 9.73 -10.77 -8.91
C LEU A 89 10.18 -12.02 -9.67
N ARG A 90 9.66 -12.24 -10.88
CA ARG A 90 10.11 -13.34 -11.77
C ARG A 90 11.57 -13.17 -12.25
N TYR A 91 12.16 -11.99 -12.03
CA TYR A 91 13.55 -11.65 -12.32
C TYR A 91 14.44 -11.61 -11.07
N CYS A 92 13.90 -11.83 -9.86
CA CYS A 92 14.74 -12.33 -8.78
C CYS A 92 14.95 -13.80 -9.11
N THR A 93 16.07 -14.13 -9.74
CA THR A 93 16.45 -15.49 -10.09
C THR A 93 16.43 -16.45 -8.89
N ASP A 94 16.40 -15.95 -7.65
CA ASP A 94 16.60 -16.80 -6.47
C ASP A 94 15.58 -16.61 -5.33
N HIS A 95 14.60 -15.68 -5.41
CA HIS A 95 13.69 -15.40 -4.28
C HIS A 95 12.24 -15.09 -4.68
N GLN A 96 11.30 -15.80 -4.05
CA GLN A 96 9.85 -15.58 -4.21
C GLN A 96 9.32 -14.42 -3.35
N THR A 97 10.06 -14.05 -2.31
CA THR A 97 9.73 -12.93 -1.40
C THR A 97 10.68 -11.77 -1.67
N ALA A 98 10.15 -10.62 -2.09
CA ALA A 98 10.92 -9.40 -2.24
C ALA A 98 11.24 -8.79 -0.86
N ASP A 99 12.37 -8.11 -0.75
CA ASP A 99 12.70 -7.25 0.38
C ASP A 99 12.15 -5.84 0.18
N SER A 100 12.22 -5.02 1.23
CA SER A 100 11.76 -3.63 1.20
C SER A 100 12.54 -2.79 0.18
N ALA A 101 13.84 -3.04 -0.01
CA ALA A 101 14.70 -2.38 -0.99
C ALA A 101 14.26 -2.60 -2.45
N ALA A 102 14.08 -3.86 -2.88
CA ALA A 102 13.64 -4.16 -4.24
C ALA A 102 12.20 -3.68 -4.48
N THR A 103 11.33 -3.80 -3.47
CA THR A 103 9.94 -3.34 -3.54
C THR A 103 9.85 -1.81 -3.65
N ALA A 104 10.69 -1.07 -2.91
CA ALA A 104 10.78 0.38 -3.02
C ALA A 104 11.18 0.81 -4.44
N THR A 105 12.16 0.15 -5.06
CA THR A 105 12.55 0.45 -6.44
C THR A 105 11.40 0.21 -7.42
N ALA A 106 10.65 -0.87 -7.25
CA ALA A 106 9.47 -1.15 -8.08
C ALA A 106 8.36 -0.11 -7.90
N CYS A 107 8.08 0.31 -6.65
CA CYS A 107 7.02 1.27 -6.35
C CYS A 107 7.37 2.71 -6.75
N PHE A 108 8.60 3.16 -6.51
CA PHE A 108 9.00 4.54 -6.72
C PHE A 108 9.63 4.79 -8.10
N CYS A 109 10.35 3.83 -8.67
CA CYS A 109 11.02 3.96 -9.96
C CYS A 109 10.28 3.23 -11.09
N GLY A 110 9.30 2.37 -10.77
CA GLY A 110 8.53 1.61 -11.78
C GLY A 110 9.32 0.45 -12.42
N VAL A 111 10.51 0.13 -11.91
CA VAL A 111 11.39 -0.92 -12.42
C VAL A 111 11.62 -1.96 -11.33
N LYS A 112 11.50 -3.25 -11.72
CA LYS A 112 11.78 -4.38 -10.84
C LYS A 112 13.28 -4.56 -10.66
N ALA A 113 13.74 -4.61 -9.42
CA ALA A 113 15.16 -4.68 -9.05
C ALA A 113 15.51 -6.01 -8.35
N PRO A 114 16.77 -6.45 -8.38
CA PRO A 114 17.25 -7.60 -7.62
C PRO A 114 17.20 -7.36 -6.09
N LEU A 115 17.12 -8.45 -5.33
CA LEU A 115 17.08 -8.41 -3.86
C LEU A 115 18.28 -7.64 -3.28
N GLY A 116 18.04 -6.77 -2.29
CA GLY A 116 19.07 -6.00 -1.60
C GLY A 116 19.68 -4.89 -2.44
N THR A 117 19.00 -4.46 -3.51
CA THR A 117 19.39 -3.31 -4.33
C THR A 117 18.29 -2.24 -4.31
N VAL A 118 18.70 -0.97 -4.32
CA VAL A 118 17.82 0.19 -4.29
C VAL A 118 18.16 1.12 -5.45
N GLY A 119 17.17 1.52 -6.23
CA GLY A 119 17.36 2.48 -7.32
C GLY A 119 18.22 1.95 -8.48
N LEU A 120 18.34 0.62 -8.60
CA LEU A 120 19.04 -0.05 -9.68
C LEU A 120 18.11 -0.97 -10.48
N ASP A 121 18.42 -1.22 -11.74
CA ASP A 121 17.69 -2.19 -12.56
C ASP A 121 18.18 -3.64 -12.39
N GLY A 122 17.56 -4.56 -13.13
CA GLY A 122 17.84 -6.00 -13.08
C GLY A 122 19.27 -6.42 -13.47
N ARG A 123 20.12 -5.53 -13.99
CA ARG A 123 21.51 -5.82 -14.35
C ARG A 123 22.47 -5.66 -13.16
N ALA A 124 22.05 -4.96 -12.10
CA ALA A 124 22.83 -4.83 -10.89
C ALA A 124 22.90 -6.16 -10.11
N SER A 125 23.96 -6.37 -9.35
CA SER A 125 24.12 -7.52 -8.46
C SER A 125 24.37 -7.04 -7.04
N ARG A 126 23.68 -7.68 -6.09
CA ARG A 126 23.90 -7.42 -4.65
C ARG A 126 25.38 -7.59 -4.30
N LYS A 127 25.91 -6.71 -3.46
CA LYS A 127 27.32 -6.67 -3.00
C LYS A 127 28.38 -6.47 -4.11
N ASN A 128 27.98 -6.12 -5.33
CA ASN A 128 28.91 -5.78 -6.41
C ASN A 128 28.79 -4.30 -6.80
N CYS A 129 29.63 -3.44 -6.22
CA CYS A 129 29.62 -2.00 -6.50
C CYS A 129 29.83 -1.68 -7.98
N LEU A 130 30.66 -2.44 -8.69
CA LEU A 130 30.92 -2.22 -10.12
C LEU A 130 29.66 -2.41 -10.98
N SER A 131 28.74 -3.29 -10.55
CA SER A 131 27.47 -3.50 -11.25
C SER A 131 26.45 -2.37 -11.07
N SER A 132 26.72 -1.40 -10.19
CA SER A 132 25.88 -0.21 -10.01
C SER A 132 26.12 0.86 -11.09
N HIS A 133 27.21 0.72 -11.86
CA HIS A 133 27.52 1.62 -12.96
C HIS A 133 26.53 1.41 -14.10
N ASP A 134 25.95 2.49 -14.63
CA ASP A 134 24.96 2.49 -15.72
C ASP A 134 23.67 1.68 -15.49
N THR A 135 23.39 1.26 -14.26
CA THR A 135 22.17 0.51 -13.89
C THR A 135 21.19 1.32 -13.04
N GLN A 136 21.48 2.62 -12.83
CA GLN A 136 20.67 3.53 -12.03
C GLN A 136 19.32 3.81 -12.70
N VAL A 137 18.27 3.81 -11.89
CA VAL A 137 16.91 4.16 -12.33
C VAL A 137 16.40 5.38 -11.58
N GLU A 138 15.71 6.25 -12.31
CA GLU A 138 15.14 7.46 -11.74
C GLU A 138 13.84 7.17 -11.00
N SER A 139 13.67 7.80 -9.85
CA SER A 139 12.44 7.73 -9.07
C SER A 139 11.43 8.79 -9.52
N ILE A 140 10.17 8.59 -9.15
CA ILE A 140 9.11 9.59 -9.31
C ILE A 140 9.42 10.90 -8.56
N LEU A 141 10.22 10.84 -7.50
CA LEU A 141 10.66 12.03 -6.76
C LEU A 141 11.69 12.82 -7.57
N ASP A 142 12.61 12.14 -8.26
CA ASP A 142 13.57 12.78 -9.17
C ASP A 142 12.83 13.46 -10.32
N TRP A 143 11.80 12.81 -10.87
CA TRP A 143 10.94 13.40 -11.90
C TRP A 143 10.20 14.63 -11.37
N ALA A 144 9.67 14.58 -10.15
CA ALA A 144 9.03 15.72 -9.53
C ALA A 144 10.01 16.89 -9.35
N GLN A 145 11.24 16.62 -8.91
CA GLN A 145 12.29 17.62 -8.73
C GLN A 145 12.70 18.26 -10.06
N LYS A 146 12.90 17.46 -11.12
CA LYS A 146 13.20 17.96 -12.48
C LYS A 146 12.11 18.86 -13.03
N LEU A 147 10.85 18.60 -12.68
CA LEU A 147 9.71 19.41 -13.04
C LEU A 147 9.50 20.63 -12.12
N GLY A 148 10.42 20.89 -11.18
CA GLY A 148 10.33 22.01 -10.23
C GLY A 148 9.22 21.85 -9.18
N LYS A 149 8.73 20.63 -8.95
CA LYS A 149 7.72 20.36 -7.92
C LYS A 149 8.39 20.11 -6.57
N HIS A 150 7.75 20.57 -5.51
CA HIS A 150 8.16 20.22 -4.15
C HIS A 150 7.84 18.75 -3.86
N HIS A 151 8.79 18.06 -3.24
CA HIS A 151 8.62 16.71 -2.75
C HIS A 151 9.06 16.63 -1.28
N ARG A 152 8.44 15.73 -0.53
CA ARG A 152 8.81 15.42 0.86
C ARG A 152 8.66 13.92 1.07
N PHE A 153 9.65 13.33 1.70
CA PHE A 153 9.60 11.97 2.20
C PHE A 153 9.45 12.00 3.71
N ALA A 154 8.58 11.15 4.26
CA ALA A 154 8.37 11.02 5.70
C ALA A 154 8.26 9.54 6.04
N CYS A 155 9.12 9.07 6.95
CA CYS A 155 9.13 7.70 7.46
C CYS A 155 9.19 7.71 8.98
N ILE A 156 8.58 6.70 9.61
CA ILE A 156 8.65 6.47 11.06
C ILE A 156 9.97 5.78 11.45
N PRO A 157 10.42 4.69 10.79
CA PRO A 157 11.73 4.11 11.07
C PRO A 157 12.86 5.04 10.59
N LYS A 158 14.10 4.75 11.02
CA LYS A 158 15.28 5.45 10.49
C LYS A 158 15.29 5.36 8.96
N PHE A 159 15.60 6.48 8.31
CA PHE A 159 15.66 6.60 6.85
C PHE A 159 16.54 5.53 6.17
N GLN A 160 17.53 4.99 6.88
CA GLN A 160 18.52 4.03 6.38
C GLN A 160 18.16 2.55 6.65
N HIS A 161 16.91 2.22 7.00
CA HIS A 161 16.54 0.93 7.60
C HIS A 161 17.04 -0.33 6.86
N ASP A 162 17.09 -0.31 5.53
CA ASP A 162 17.38 -1.50 4.71
C ASP A 162 18.84 -1.59 4.20
N PHE A 163 19.70 -0.63 4.53
CA PHE A 163 21.08 -0.61 4.01
C PHE A 163 22.07 -1.42 4.87
N ASP A 164 21.65 -1.88 6.05
CA ASP A 164 22.53 -2.53 7.03
C ASP A 164 22.49 -4.08 7.00
N ALA A 165 21.81 -4.70 6.01
CA ALA A 165 21.55 -6.16 5.93
C ALA A 165 22.29 -6.91 4.80
#